data_AF-A0A2E7TPC4-F1
#
_entry.id   AF-A0A2E7TPC4-F1
#
_cell.length_a   1.000
_cell.length_b   1.000
_cell.length_c   1.000
_cell.angle_alpha   90.00
_cell.angle_beta   90.00
_cell.angle_gamma   90.00
#
_symmetry.space_group_name_H-M   'P 1'
#
loop_
_entity.id
_entity.type
_entity.pdbx_description
1 polymer ?
#
loop_
_entity_poly.entity_id
_entity_poly.type
_entity_poly.pdbx_seq_one_letter_code
_entity_poly.pdbx_strand_id
1 'polypeptide(L)'
;MGKISIEGTSKTPTVLFDAEAGVMELKGRSIPENSIEFYKPIVESLDDYSKGPKSSTKVEIQLEYFNTSSSKCILDLFKKLEAIHKAGNEVSINWYYEEDDEDMLEAGEDYQAIIKVPFTMIEVEEED
;
A
#
# COMPACT_ATOMS: atom_id res chain seq x y z
N MET A 1 18.67 -1.33 -6.31
CA MET A 1 17.80 -1.46 -5.13
C MET A 1 17.55 -2.93 -4.83
N GLY A 2 17.21 -3.26 -3.59
CA GLY A 2 16.82 -4.62 -3.21
C GLY A 2 15.32 -4.84 -3.32
N LYS A 3 14.92 -6.10 -3.18
CA LYS A 3 13.52 -6.53 -3.05
C LYS A 3 13.17 -6.63 -1.57
N ILE A 4 12.03 -6.07 -1.14
CA ILE A 4 11.44 -6.37 0.16
C ILE A 4 10.47 -7.53 -0.03
N SER A 5 10.56 -8.51 0.86
CA SER A 5 9.59 -9.58 1.01
C SER A 5 9.42 -9.86 2.51
N ILE A 6 8.29 -9.45 3.07
CA ILE A 6 7.89 -9.71 4.45
C ILE A 6 6.69 -10.64 4.39
N GLU A 7 6.79 -11.81 4.99
CA GLU A 7 5.67 -12.73 5.10
C GLU A 7 4.67 -12.20 6.14
N GLY A 8 3.40 -12.18 5.76
CA GLY A 8 2.31 -11.76 6.63
C GLY A 8 2.12 -12.72 7.81
N THR A 9 1.55 -12.21 8.88
CA THR A 9 1.12 -12.99 10.04
C THR A 9 -0.34 -12.67 10.33
N SER A 10 -0.91 -13.26 11.38
CA SER A 10 -2.25 -12.89 11.85
C SER A 10 -2.38 -11.42 12.30
N LYS A 11 -1.26 -10.69 12.42
CA LYS A 11 -1.23 -9.27 12.85
C LYS A 11 -0.50 -8.32 11.91
N THR A 12 0.30 -8.84 10.98
CA THR A 12 1.13 -8.03 10.07
C THR A 12 0.82 -8.39 8.63
N PRO A 13 0.77 -7.41 7.73
CA PRO A 13 0.47 -7.71 6.34
C PRO A 13 1.69 -8.36 5.69
N THR A 14 1.43 -9.17 4.67
CA THR A 14 2.44 -9.51 3.67
C THR A 14 2.84 -8.23 2.93
N VAL A 15 4.14 -8.02 2.77
CA VAL A 15 4.69 -6.88 2.03
C VAL A 15 5.63 -7.41 0.96
N LEU A 16 5.29 -7.14 -0.30
CA LEU A 16 6.20 -7.33 -1.42
C LEU A 16 6.54 -5.95 -1.97
N PHE A 17 7.82 -5.65 -2.14
CA PHE A 17 8.23 -4.50 -2.93
C PHE A 17 9.38 -4.87 -3.84
N ASP A 18 9.07 -5.00 -5.12
CA ASP A 18 10.02 -5.25 -6.19
C ASP A 18 10.34 -3.94 -6.89
N ALA A 19 11.36 -3.24 -6.39
CA ALA A 19 11.82 -1.96 -6.91
C ALA A 19 12.38 -2.05 -8.34
N GLU A 20 12.75 -3.26 -8.80
CA GLU A 20 13.21 -3.47 -10.17
C GLU A 20 12.04 -3.61 -11.14
N ALA A 21 10.93 -4.22 -10.70
CA ALA A 21 9.69 -4.32 -11.45
C ALA A 21 8.78 -3.09 -11.31
N GLY A 22 8.97 -2.26 -10.27
CA GLY A 22 8.07 -1.16 -9.94
C GLY A 22 6.74 -1.67 -9.36
N VAL A 23 6.76 -2.77 -8.61
CA VAL A 23 5.53 -3.39 -8.06
C VAL A 23 5.62 -3.45 -6.53
N MET A 24 4.58 -2.95 -5.87
CA MET A 24 4.38 -3.05 -4.43
C MET A 24 3.05 -3.76 -4.13
N GLU A 25 3.05 -4.65 -3.15
CA GLU A 25 1.86 -5.34 -2.65
C GLU A 25 1.82 -5.25 -1.13
N LEU A 26 0.62 -4.99 -0.60
CA LEU A 26 0.32 -5.04 0.82
C LEU A 26 -0.96 -5.88 1.02
N LYS A 27 -0.83 -7.08 1.58
CA LYS A 27 -1.94 -8.04 1.71
C LYS A 27 -2.16 -8.53 3.15
N GLY A 28 -3.40 -8.73 3.58
CA GLY A 28 -3.78 -9.35 4.86
C GLY A 28 -4.10 -8.34 5.97
N ARG A 29 -3.69 -8.62 7.21
CA ARG A 29 -4.05 -7.79 8.38
C ARG A 29 -2.95 -6.84 8.79
N SER A 30 -3.27 -5.58 9.09
CA SER A 30 -2.32 -4.59 9.58
C SER A 30 -2.66 -4.07 10.98
N ILE A 31 -2.38 -4.92 11.96
CA ILE A 31 -2.53 -4.63 13.39
C ILE A 31 -1.25 -4.93 14.21
N PRO A 32 -0.05 -4.52 13.75
CA PRO A 32 1.18 -4.70 14.52
C PRO A 32 1.09 -3.99 15.87
N GLU A 33 1.80 -4.53 16.86
CA GLU A 33 1.97 -3.89 18.17
C GLU A 33 2.66 -2.51 18.03
N ASN A 34 3.57 -2.39 17.06
CA ASN A 34 4.25 -1.16 16.72
C ASN A 34 4.24 -0.94 15.20
N SER A 35 3.24 -0.20 14.68
CA SER A 35 3.11 0.07 13.25
C SER A 35 4.27 0.89 12.70
N ILE A 36 4.81 1.84 13.48
CA ILE A 36 5.91 2.71 13.02
C ILE A 36 7.14 1.86 12.71
N GLU A 37 7.55 1.00 13.64
CA GLU A 37 8.72 0.14 13.43
C GLU A 37 8.49 -0.88 12.29
N PHE A 38 7.26 -1.38 12.13
CA PHE A 38 6.93 -2.29 11.03
C PHE A 38 7.03 -1.61 9.65
N TYR A 39 6.46 -0.42 9.49
CA TYR A 39 6.42 0.28 8.20
C TYR A 39 7.71 1.03 7.87
N LYS A 40 8.57 1.32 8.85
CA LYS A 40 9.84 2.03 8.65
C LYS A 40 10.70 1.47 7.51
N PRO A 41 11.06 0.17 7.45
CA PRO A 41 11.89 -0.35 6.36
C PRO A 41 11.22 -0.24 4.97
N ILE A 42 9.89 -0.28 4.92
CA ILE A 42 9.10 -0.15 3.68
C ILE A 42 9.19 1.29 3.18
N VAL A 43 8.97 2.24 4.09
CA VAL A 43 9.07 3.68 3.83
C VAL A 43 10.49 4.07 3.38
N GLU A 44 11.53 3.59 4.08
CA GLU A 44 12.93 3.87 3.72
C GLU A 44 13.28 3.32 2.33
N SER A 45 12.75 2.16 1.96
CA SER A 45 12.96 1.57 0.64
C SER A 45 12.22 2.34 -0.46
N LEU A 46 11.03 2.85 -0.16
CA LEU A 46 10.29 3.70 -1.10
C LEU A 46 10.98 5.07 -1.29
N ASP A 47 11.56 5.63 -0.22
CA ASP A 47 12.38 6.84 -0.31
C ASP A 47 13.61 6.63 -1.19
N ASP A 48 14.28 5.48 -1.10
CA ASP A 48 15.39 5.15 -2.00
C ASP A 48 14.91 4.96 -3.45
N TYR A 49 13.80 4.25 -3.65
CA TYR A 49 13.16 4.07 -4.96
C TYR A 49 12.78 5.39 -5.63
N SER A 50 12.32 6.38 -4.86
CA SER A 50 11.90 7.69 -5.37
C SER A 50 13.01 8.48 -6.06
N LYS A 51 14.30 8.15 -5.82
CA LYS A 51 15.45 8.82 -6.46
C LYS A 51 15.64 8.40 -7.92
N GLY A 52 15.09 7.25 -8.30
CA GLY A 52 15.18 6.68 -9.64
C GLY A 52 14.10 5.64 -9.86
N PRO A 53 12.81 6.04 -9.82
CA PRO A 53 11.69 5.13 -9.92
C PRO A 53 11.64 4.50 -11.32
N LYS A 54 10.94 3.38 -11.44
CA LYS A 54 10.58 2.83 -12.74
C LYS A 54 9.53 3.70 -13.42
N SER A 55 9.44 3.55 -14.75
CA SER A 55 8.53 4.35 -15.57
C SER A 55 7.07 4.21 -15.15
N SER A 56 6.68 3.04 -14.65
CA SER A 56 5.38 2.78 -14.04
C SER A 56 5.57 2.05 -12.72
N THR A 57 4.84 2.50 -11.71
CA THR A 57 4.77 1.90 -10.37
C THR A 57 3.35 1.43 -10.11
N LYS A 58 3.18 0.13 -9.87
CA LYS A 58 1.89 -0.48 -9.54
C LYS A 58 1.86 -0.84 -8.06
N VAL A 59 0.81 -0.43 -7.37
CA VAL A 59 0.63 -0.66 -5.94
C VAL A 59 -0.68 -1.40 -5.73
N GLU A 60 -0.61 -2.60 -5.17
CA GLU A 60 -1.75 -3.47 -4.90
C GLU A 60 -2.00 -3.51 -3.39
N ILE A 61 -3.20 -3.13 -2.95
CA ILE A 61 -3.58 -3.09 -1.54
C ILE A 61 -4.77 -4.00 -1.33
N GLN A 62 -4.59 -5.10 -0.59
CA GLN A 62 -5.65 -6.06 -0.28
C GLN A 62 -5.63 -6.34 1.23
N LEU A 63 -6.15 -5.38 2.01
CA LEU A 63 -6.17 -5.48 3.48
C LEU A 63 -7.52 -5.98 3.96
N GLU A 64 -7.51 -6.92 4.90
CA GLU A 64 -8.73 -7.43 5.55
C GLU A 64 -9.14 -6.56 6.74
N TYR A 65 -8.14 -5.98 7.42
CA TYR A 65 -8.35 -5.16 8.60
C TYR A 65 -7.08 -4.40 8.95
N PHE A 66 -7.21 -3.14 9.37
CA PHE A 66 -6.08 -2.38 9.90
C PHE A 66 -6.51 -1.45 11.03
N ASN A 67 -5.63 -1.24 12.01
CA ASN A 67 -5.94 -0.34 13.12
C ASN A 67 -5.59 1.12 12.79
N THR A 68 -6.00 2.04 13.67
CA THR A 68 -5.74 3.48 13.53
C THR A 68 -4.24 3.83 13.42
N SER A 69 -3.36 3.03 14.02
CA SER A 69 -1.91 3.26 13.94
C SER A 69 -1.37 2.91 12.55
N SER A 70 -1.77 1.76 12.00
CA SER A 70 -1.43 1.36 10.64
C SER A 70 -2.05 2.27 9.59
N SER A 71 -3.28 2.77 9.80
CA SER A 71 -3.93 3.74 8.92
C SER A 71 -3.04 4.97 8.64
N LYS A 72 -2.38 5.50 9.68
CA LYS A 72 -1.45 6.63 9.54
C LYS A 72 -0.21 6.25 8.74
N CYS A 73 0.36 5.07 8.98
CA CYS A 73 1.53 4.59 8.24
C CYS A 73 1.20 4.35 6.75
N ILE A 74 0.03 3.80 6.44
CA ILE A 74 -0.45 3.60 5.06
C ILE A 74 -0.65 4.96 4.38
N LEU A 75 -1.23 5.95 5.07
CA LEU A 75 -1.37 7.30 4.53
C LEU A 75 0.01 7.91 4.18
N ASP A 76 0.99 7.75 5.06
CA ASP A 76 2.35 8.26 4.84
C ASP A 76 3.04 7.54 3.66
N LEU A 77 2.78 6.24 3.49
CA LEU A 77 3.23 5.47 2.31
C LEU A 77 2.61 6.03 1.02
N PHE A 78 1.29 6.27 1.01
CA PHE A 78 0.59 6.83 -0.15
C PHE A 78 1.06 8.25 -0.49
N LYS A 79 1.36 9.09 0.50
CA LYS A 79 1.93 10.43 0.24
C LYS A 79 3.30 10.37 -0.45
N LYS A 80 4.11 9.35 -0.17
CA LYS A 80 5.39 9.15 -0.86
C LYS A 80 5.18 8.72 -2.31
N LEU A 81 4.24 7.81 -2.55
CA LEU A 81 3.82 7.42 -3.90
C LEU A 81 3.26 8.63 -4.68
N GLU A 82 2.47 9.48 -4.02
CA GLU A 82 1.98 10.73 -4.60
C GLU A 82 3.11 11.68 -5.00
N ALA A 83 4.16 11.79 -4.18
CA ALA A 83 5.34 12.60 -4.53
C ALA A 83 6.06 12.06 -5.77
N ILE A 84 6.20 10.73 -5.90
CA ILE A 84 6.77 10.08 -7.09
C ILE A 84 5.92 10.39 -8.33
N HIS A 85 4.59 10.34 -8.19
CA HIS A 85 3.66 10.68 -9.26
C HIS A 85 3.76 12.15 -9.69
N LYS A 86 3.77 13.07 -8.72
CA LYS A 86 3.92 14.51 -8.95
C LYS A 86 5.25 14.89 -9.60
N ALA A 87 6.28 14.06 -9.45
CA ALA A 87 7.56 14.20 -10.16
C ALA A 87 7.49 13.78 -11.64
N GLY A 88 6.33 13.34 -12.14
CA GLY A 88 6.10 13.00 -13.55
C GLY A 88 6.17 11.51 -13.87
N ASN A 89 6.22 10.64 -12.86
CA ASN A 89 6.24 9.18 -13.05
C ASN A 89 4.83 8.62 -13.00
N GLU A 90 4.60 7.52 -13.72
CA GLU A 90 3.33 6.81 -13.63
C GLU A 90 3.29 6.01 -12.32
N VAL A 91 2.23 6.24 -11.53
CA VAL A 91 1.96 5.52 -10.29
C VAL A 91 0.47 5.21 -10.29
N SER A 92 0.10 3.99 -9.92
CA SER A 92 -1.28 3.56 -9.76
C SER A 92 -1.44 2.79 -8.46
N ILE A 93 -2.56 3.01 -7.77
CA ILE A 93 -2.97 2.26 -6.60
C ILE A 93 -4.24 1.52 -6.94
N ASN A 94 -4.24 0.22 -6.72
CA ASN A 94 -5.43 -0.62 -6.75
C ASN A 94 -5.75 -1.03 -5.32
N TRP A 95 -6.98 -0.77 -4.91
CA TRP A 95 -7.49 -1.12 -3.59
C TRP A 95 -8.54 -2.20 -3.75
N TYR A 96 -8.19 -3.38 -3.27
CA TYR A 96 -9.02 -4.56 -3.29
C TYR A 96 -9.83 -4.65 -2.00
N TYR A 97 -11.12 -4.89 -2.12
CA TYR A 97 -12.05 -5.06 -0.99
C TYR A 97 -13.08 -6.13 -1.35
N GLU A 98 -13.61 -6.83 -0.35
CA GLU A 98 -14.64 -7.85 -0.54
C GLU A 98 -16.02 -7.20 -0.71
N GLU A 99 -16.93 -7.81 -1.48
CA GLU A 99 -18.27 -7.25 -1.80
C GLU A 99 -19.07 -6.86 -0.53
N ASP A 100 -18.95 -7.67 0.53
CA ASP A 100 -19.68 -7.47 1.79
C ASP A 100 -18.89 -6.64 2.84
N ASP A 101 -17.70 -6.12 2.50
CA ASP A 101 -16.85 -5.31 3.41
C ASP A 101 -17.00 -3.80 3.13
N GLU A 102 -18.13 -3.24 3.58
CA GLU A 102 -18.43 -1.80 3.46
C GLU A 102 -17.40 -0.92 4.19
N ASP A 103 -16.86 -1.38 5.32
CA ASP A 103 -15.86 -0.64 6.11
C ASP A 103 -14.55 -0.48 5.29
N MET A 104 -14.17 -1.52 4.54
CA MET A 104 -12.96 -1.50 3.71
C MET A 104 -13.12 -0.75 2.40
N LEU A 105 -14.34 -0.72 1.86
CA LEU A 105 -14.72 0.20 0.79
C LEU A 105 -14.60 1.66 1.25
N GLU A 106 -15.25 2.04 2.35
CA GLU A 106 -15.22 3.41 2.89
C GLU A 106 -13.79 3.87 3.17
N ALA A 107 -12.97 3.01 3.78
CA ALA A 107 -11.56 3.28 4.01
C ALA A 107 -10.77 3.58 2.72
N GLY A 108 -11.00 2.80 1.65
CA GLY A 108 -10.36 3.03 0.36
C GLY A 108 -10.80 4.35 -0.29
N GLU A 109 -12.09 4.68 -0.20
CA GLU A 109 -12.65 5.95 -0.68
C GLU A 109 -12.06 7.16 0.07
N ASP A 110 -11.90 7.05 1.39
CA ASP A 110 -11.24 8.06 2.22
C ASP A 110 -9.80 8.32 1.74
N TYR A 111 -9.03 7.26 1.47
CA TYR A 111 -7.67 7.40 0.92
C TYR A 111 -7.70 8.01 -0.49
N GLN A 112 -8.59 7.56 -1.37
CA GLN A 112 -8.75 8.07 -2.73
C GLN A 112 -9.08 9.57 -2.74
N ALA A 113 -9.92 10.05 -1.82
CA ALA A 113 -10.27 11.47 -1.72
C ALA A 113 -9.05 12.34 -1.37
N ILE A 114 -8.15 11.83 -0.54
CA ILE A 114 -6.97 12.54 -0.04
C ILE A 114 -5.80 12.48 -1.03
N ILE A 115 -5.54 11.33 -1.64
CA ILE A 115 -4.32 11.07 -2.41
C ILE A 115 -4.50 11.38 -3.89
N LYS A 116 -3.64 12.24 -4.46
CA LYS A 116 -3.68 12.59 -5.89
C LYS A 116 -2.82 11.65 -6.74
N VAL A 117 -3.21 10.38 -6.75
CA VAL A 117 -2.67 9.31 -7.60
C VAL A 117 -3.85 8.59 -8.25
N PRO A 118 -3.74 8.09 -9.49
CA PRO A 118 -4.71 7.14 -10.04
C PRO A 118 -5.00 6.01 -9.03
N PHE A 119 -6.24 5.96 -8.55
CA PHE A 119 -6.67 5.07 -7.49
C PHE A 119 -7.92 4.33 -7.95
N THR A 120 -7.86 3.00 -8.00
CA THR A 120 -8.93 2.14 -8.52
C THR A 120 -9.43 1.25 -7.40
N MET A 121 -10.73 1.32 -7.12
CA MET A 121 -11.41 0.38 -6.22
C MET A 121 -11.75 -0.89 -7.02
N ILE A 122 -11.36 -2.05 -6.50
CA ILE A 122 -11.55 -3.35 -7.13
C ILE A 122 -12.26 -4.26 -6.13
N GLU A 123 -13.52 -4.55 -6.41
CA GLU A 123 -14.30 -5.55 -5.68
C GLU A 123 -13.77 -6.96 -6.01
N VAL A 124 -13.62 -7.81 -5.01
CA VAL A 124 -13.24 -9.22 -5.15
C VAL A 124 -14.23 -10.14 -4.45
N GLU A 125 -14.41 -11.35 -4.97
CA GLU A 125 -15.17 -12.41 -4.30
C GLU A 125 -14.41 -12.89 -3.06
N GLU A 126 -15.12 -13.22 -1.97
CA GLU A 126 -14.53 -13.87 -0.79
C GLU A 126 -13.77 -15.14 -1.22
N GLU A 127 -12.50 -15.28 -0.82
CA GLU A 127 -11.76 -16.53 -0.98
C GLU A 127 -12.17 -17.50 0.15
N ASP A 128 -13.06 -18.46 -0.16
CA ASP A 128 -13.49 -19.59 0.71
C ASP A 128 -12.33 -20.40 1.34
#